data_AF-A0A7S7Z6M3-F1
#
_entry.id   AF-A0A7S7Z6M3-F1
#
_cell.length_a   1.000
_cell.length_b   1.000
_cell.length_c   1.000
_cell.angle_alpha   90.00
_cell.angle_beta   90.00
_cell.angle_gamma   90.00
#
_symmetry.space_group_name_H-M   'P 1'
#
loop_
_entity.id
_entity.type
_entity.pdbx_description
1 polymer ?
#
loop_
_entity_poly.entity_id
_entity_poly.type
_entity_poly.pdbx_seq_one_letter_code
_entity_poly.pdbx_strand_id
1 'polypeptide(L)' 'MPAAIAAGYCGETTVDAFLKRVGIEYPQPRIKEGKRQLWLRDDLDRAIAPDLIPGDLAEDL' A
#
# COMPACT_ATOMS: atom_id res chain seq x y z
N MET A 1 -6.40 -6.48 -3.47
CA MET A 1 -5.63 -6.08 -4.67
C MET A 1 -4.43 -7.01 -4.84
N PRO A 2 -4.15 -7.52 -6.05
CA PRO A 2 -2.95 -8.33 -6.31
C PRO A 2 -1.67 -7.48 -6.24
N ALA A 3 -0.53 -8.13 -6.03
CA ALA A 3 0.77 -7.47 -5.77
C ALA A 3 1.14 -6.41 -6.82
N ALA A 4 0.90 -6.67 -8.10
CA ALA A 4 1.20 -5.72 -9.18
C ALA A 4 0.39 -4.43 -9.09
N ILE A 5 -0.88 -4.53 -8.71
CA ILE A 5 -1.77 -3.37 -8.54
C ILE A 5 -1.42 -2.62 -7.26
N ALA A 6 -1.08 -3.35 -6.19
CA ALA A 6 -0.63 -2.74 -4.94
C ALA A 6 0.69 -1.96 -5.12
N ALA A 7 1.66 -2.53 -5.84
CA ALA A 7 2.92 -1.85 -6.14
C ALA A 7 2.69 -0.52 -6.89
N GLY A 8 1.88 -0.54 -7.94
CA GLY A 8 1.52 0.69 -8.66
C GLY A 8 0.76 1.69 -7.78
N TYR A 9 -0.13 1.22 -6.89
CA TYR A 9 -0.84 2.08 -5.94
C TYR A 9 0.11 2.78 -4.97
N CYS A 10 1.15 2.08 -4.50
CA CYS A 10 2.17 2.63 -3.62
C CYS A 10 3.20 3.53 -4.32
N GLY A 11 3.12 3.70 -5.65
CA GLY A 11 4.13 4.43 -6.43
C GLY A 11 5.43 3.65 -6.67
N GLU A 12 5.44 2.35 -6.40
CA GLU A 12 6.61 1.49 -6.60
C GLU A 12 6.80 1.14 -8.08
N THR A 13 8.05 1.16 -8.54
CA THR A 13 8.40 0.92 -9.95
C THR A 13 8.23 -0.54 -10.36
N THR A 14 8.41 -1.47 -9.42
CA THR A 14 8.28 -2.91 -9.67
C THR A 14 7.63 -3.62 -8.49
N VAL A 15 7.01 -4.77 -8.78
CA VAL A 15 6.41 -5.62 -7.75
C VAL A 15 7.45 -6.14 -6.76
N ASP A 16 8.68 -6.41 -7.22
CA ASP A 16 9.77 -6.88 -6.36
C ASP A 16 10.21 -5.81 -5.35
N ALA A 17 10.32 -4.55 -5.79
CA ALA A 17 10.62 -3.42 -4.91
C ALA A 17 9.54 -3.27 -3.82
N PHE A 18 8.27 -3.33 -4.22
CA PHE A 18 7.15 -3.34 -3.28
C PHE A 18 7.25 -4.52 -2.29
N LEU A 19 7.47 -5.74 -2.78
CA LEU A 19 7.57 -6.94 -1.93
C LEU A 19 8.74 -6.90 -0.95
N LYS A 20 9.85 -6.24 -1.30
CA LYS A 20 10.98 -6.01 -0.37
C LYS A 20 10.63 -5.07 0.78
N ARG A 21 9.74 -4.11 0.53
CA ARG A 21 9.26 -3.14 1.53
C ARG A 21 8.08 -3.66 2.36
N VAL A 22 7.32 -4.63 1.84
CA VAL A 22 6.28 -5.33 2.60
C VAL A 22 6.88 -6.04 3.82
N GLY A 23 6.35 -5.75 5.00
CA GLY A 23 6.84 -6.21 6.29
C GLY A 23 7.76 -5.21 7.01
N ILE A 24 8.17 -4.13 6.33
CA ILE A 24 9.00 -3.06 6.90
C ILE A 24 8.22 -1.74 6.85
N GLU A 25 7.92 -1.27 5.63
CA GLU A 25 7.20 -0.02 5.38
C GLU A 25 5.72 -0.29 5.07
N TYR A 26 5.42 -1.38 4.35
CA TYR A 26 4.05 -1.76 4.01
C TYR A 26 3.57 -2.98 4.81
N PRO A 27 2.27 -3.09 5.09
CA PRO A 27 1.72 -4.24 5.79
C PRO A 27 1.79 -5.52 4.96
N GLN A 28 1.75 -6.65 5.67
CA GLN A 28 1.67 -7.97 5.05
C GLN A 28 0.34 -8.17 4.30
N PRO A 29 0.32 -9.00 3.24
CA PRO A 29 -0.91 -9.31 2.53
C PRO A 29 -1.93 -9.95 3.47
N ARG A 30 -3.16 -9.43 3.43
CA ARG A 30 -4.31 -9.92 4.21
C ARG A 30 -4.68 -11.35 3.85
N ILE A 31 -4.53 -11.70 2.58
CA ILE A 31 -4.77 -13.05 2.06
C ILE A 31 -3.48 -13.55 1.46
N LYS A 32 -2.99 -14.69 1.97
CA LYS A 32 -1.80 -15.38 1.49
C LYS A 32 -2.16 -16.85 1.24
N GLU A 33 -2.77 -17.12 0.09
CA GLU A 33 -3.14 -18.46 -0.35
C GLU A 33 -2.15 -18.96 -1.41
N GLY A 34 -1.15 -19.73 -0.97
CA GLY A 34 -0.09 -20.23 -1.83
C GLY A 34 0.68 -19.07 -2.48
N LYS A 35 0.57 -18.95 -3.82
CA LYS A 35 1.19 -17.87 -4.61
C LYS A 35 0.33 -16.61 -4.71
N ARG A 36 -0.93 -16.64 -4.27
CA ARG A 36 -1.81 -15.47 -4.29
C ARG A 36 -1.62 -14.67 -3.02
N GLN A 37 -1.19 -13.43 -3.21
CA GLN A 37 -1.10 -12.43 -2.15
C GLN A 37 -2.05 -11.28 -2.49
N LEU A 38 -2.91 -10.92 -1.54
CA LEU A 38 -3.82 -9.79 -1.69
C LEU A 38 -3.64 -8.79 -0.55
N TRP A 39 -3.49 -7.53 -0.93
CA TRP A 39 -3.49 -6.40 -0.03
C TRP A 39 -4.83 -5.68 -0.07
N LEU A 40 -5.29 -5.23 1.08
CA LEU A 40 -6.41 -4.31 1.14
C LEU A 40 -5.88 -2.90 0.90
N ARG A 41 -6.64 -2.13 0.14
CA ARG A 41 -6.30 -0.72 -0.13
C ARG A 41 -6.21 0.07 1.17
N ASP A 42 -7.15 -0.15 2.10
CA ASP A 42 -7.19 0.50 3.41
C ASP A 42 -5.89 0.31 4.23
N ASP A 43 -5.35 -0.91 4.23
CA ASP A 43 -4.11 -1.25 4.94
C ASP A 43 -2.91 -0.51 4.32
N LEU A 44 -2.86 -0.46 2.98
CA LEU A 44 -1.83 0.29 2.27
C LEU A 44 -2.00 1.79 2.45
N ASP A 45 -3.22 2.30 2.45
CA ASP A 45 -3.54 3.72 2.62
C ASP A 45 -3.05 4.22 3.98
N ARG A 46 -3.32 3.47 5.05
CA ARG A 46 -2.79 3.73 6.39
C ARG A 46 -1.26 3.72 6.46
N ALA A 47 -0.61 2.89 5.65
CA ALA A 47 0.85 2.78 5.63
C ALA A 47 1.51 3.87 4.78
N ILE A 48 0.89 4.27 3.68
CA ILE A 48 1.38 5.33 2.78
C ILE A 48 1.09 6.72 3.36
N ALA A 49 -0.08 6.89 3.98
CA ALA A 49 -0.54 8.14 4.55
C ALA A 49 -0.89 8.00 6.05
N PRO A 50 0.09 7.68 6.91
CA PRO A 50 -0.13 7.59 8.35
C PRO A 50 -0.48 8.94 8.99
N ASP A 51 -0.19 10.05 8.30
CA ASP A 51 -0.35 11.42 8.79
C ASP A 51 -1.51 12.19 8.12
N LEU A 52 -2.37 11.52 7.34
CA LEU A 52 -3.61 12.16 6.88
C LEU A 52 -4.61 12.23 8.05
N ILE A 53 -4.31 13.08 9.04
CA ILE A 53 -5.32 13.69 9.87
C ILE A 53 -6.34 14.33 8.90
N PRO A 54 -7.65 14.12 9.08
CA PRO A 54 -8.68 14.68 8.19
C PRO A 54 -8.79 16.21 8.36
N GLY A 55 -7.76 16.96 7.96
CA GLY A 55 -7.76 18.41 8.05
C GLY A 55 -6.46 19.08 7.67
N ASP A 56 -5.97 18.91 6.43
CA ASP A 56 -5.20 19.95 5.74
C ASP A 56 -5.03 19.66 4.23
N LEU A 57 -6.13 19.49 3.50
CA LEU A 57 -6.08 19.44 2.01
C LEU A 57 -7.32 20.08 1.36
N ALA A 58 -7.82 21.12 2.02
CA ALA A 58 -8.65 22.20 1.49
C ALA A 58 -8.31 23.37 2.43
N GLU A 59 -7.67 24.45 2.03
CA GLU A 59 -8.03 25.37 0.95
C GLU A 59 -6.75 26.03 0.39
N ASP A 60 -6.52 25.89 -0.91
CA ASP A 60 -5.89 26.95 -1.71
C ASP A 60 -6.70 27.05 -3.00
N LEU A 61 -7.78 27.82 -2.93
CA LEU A 61 -8.47 28.39 -4.10
C LEU A 61 -9.14 29.72 -3.75
#